data_AF-A0A4R3AQM3-F1
#
_entry.id   AF-A0A4R3AQM3-F1
#
_cell.length_a   1.000
_cell.length_b   1.000
_cell.length_c   1.000
_cell.angle_alpha   90.00
_cell.angle_beta   90.00
_cell.angle_gamma   90.00
#
_symmetry.space_group_name_H-M   'P 1'
#
loop_
_entity.id
_entity.type
_entity.pdbx_description
1 polymer ?
#
loop_
_entity_poly.entity_id
_entity_poly.type
_entity_poly.pdbx_seq_one_letter_code
_entity_poly.pdbx_strand_id
1 'polypeptide(L)'
;MFSNKNLLYIISLFVFINCHGQHAINHKDPAEIIEQKEQLSLNKDYSTLGDLIYTIDFQVKTDNVNDYEDGFIPWIQLEKPEADMANLHNKDEIVLNNSSVEILIDYPLNKEYKFTITSEKGFTREQLLHAISKQYYILYEEEENSASVKTVPLEKRTTMYNRNETDGKYGIWGHDIADLVLSSILVYRSNNGKTILALQIES
;
A
#
# COMPACT_ATOMS: atom_id res chain seq x y z
N MET A 1 12.82 89.72 30.23
CA MET A 1 12.16 89.30 31.48
C MET A 1 12.04 87.78 31.44
N PHE A 2 12.51 87.11 32.50
CA PHE A 2 12.71 85.67 32.65
C PHE A 2 11.51 84.79 32.29
N SER A 3 11.73 83.58 31.74
CA SER A 3 11.62 82.31 32.52
C SER A 3 11.42 81.06 31.64
N ASN A 4 12.44 80.19 31.68
CA ASN A 4 12.45 78.73 31.83
C ASN A 4 11.30 77.79 31.36
N LYS A 5 11.78 76.74 30.68
CA LYS A 5 11.49 75.29 30.85
C LYS A 5 10.12 74.75 30.41
N ASN A 6 10.12 73.88 29.41
CA ASN A 6 10.07 72.43 29.68
C ASN A 6 10.48 71.59 28.46
N LEU A 7 11.34 70.63 28.76
CA LEU A 7 11.82 69.54 27.92
C LEU A 7 10.76 68.44 27.90
N LEU A 8 10.35 67.98 26.72
CA LEU A 8 9.67 66.69 26.56
C LEU A 8 10.11 66.04 25.24
N TYR A 9 10.90 64.99 25.41
CA TYR A 9 11.29 64.04 24.36
C TYR A 9 10.06 63.28 23.89
N ILE A 10 9.74 63.33 22.59
CA ILE A 10 8.82 62.38 21.97
C ILE A 10 9.65 61.33 21.23
N ILE A 11 9.71 60.16 21.83
CA ILE A 11 10.21 58.91 21.24
C ILE A 11 9.15 58.45 20.24
N SER A 12 9.42 58.54 18.94
CA SER A 12 8.61 57.85 17.93
C SER A 12 8.92 56.36 17.97
N LEU A 13 8.04 55.61 18.65
CA LEU A 13 8.07 54.16 18.68
C LEU A 13 7.54 53.61 17.35
N PHE A 14 8.42 52.95 16.59
CA PHE A 14 8.03 52.11 15.45
C PHE A 14 7.18 50.94 15.95
N VAL A 15 5.86 50.98 15.72
CA VAL A 15 5.02 49.79 15.82
C VAL A 15 4.96 49.16 14.44
N PHE A 16 5.85 48.19 14.22
CA PHE A 16 5.76 47.27 13.10
C PHE A 16 4.53 46.38 13.30
N ILE A 17 3.55 46.60 12.41
CA ILE A 17 2.64 45.64 11.78
C ILE A 17 2.53 44.30 12.51
N ASN A 18 1.37 44.09 13.16
CA ASN A 18 0.88 42.76 13.52
C ASN A 18 0.80 41.88 12.27
N CYS A 19 1.81 41.04 12.05
CA CYS A 19 1.66 39.86 11.21
C CYS A 19 0.64 38.93 11.86
N HIS A 20 -0.60 38.97 11.39
CA HIS A 20 -1.51 37.83 11.50
C HIS A 20 -0.92 36.70 10.67
N GLY A 21 -0.02 35.92 11.26
CA GLY A 21 0.35 34.62 10.76
C GLY A 21 -0.83 33.68 10.91
N GLN A 22 -1.78 33.73 9.97
CA GLN A 22 -2.64 32.59 9.72
C GLN A 22 -1.71 31.46 9.28
N HIS A 23 -1.46 30.50 10.16
CA HIS A 23 -0.98 29.20 9.75
C HIS A 23 -2.01 28.67 8.74
N ALA A 24 -1.71 28.79 7.45
CA ALA A 24 -2.42 28.06 6.42
C ALA A 24 -2.19 26.58 6.72
N ILE A 25 -3.19 25.92 7.29
CA ILE A 25 -3.21 24.46 7.35
C ILE A 25 -3.23 24.02 5.90
N ASN A 26 -2.09 23.54 5.41
CA ASN A 26 -1.95 23.04 4.05
C ASN A 26 -2.69 21.70 3.99
N HIS A 27 -4.00 21.75 3.83
CA HIS A 27 -4.83 20.58 3.55
C HIS A 27 -4.51 20.14 2.12
N LYS A 28 -3.58 19.19 1.98
CA LYS A 28 -3.38 18.49 0.71
C LYS A 28 -4.67 17.81 0.30
N ASP A 29 -4.97 17.83 -0.99
CA ASP A 29 -6.11 17.13 -1.57
C ASP A 29 -5.99 15.62 -1.29
N PRO A 30 -7.04 14.91 -0.83
CA PRO A 30 -6.97 13.47 -0.59
C PRO A 30 -6.42 12.65 -1.77
N ALA A 31 -6.69 13.05 -3.01
CA ALA A 31 -6.12 12.41 -4.20
C ALA A 31 -4.59 12.57 -4.27
N GLU A 32 -4.07 13.77 -3.97
CA GLU A 32 -2.62 14.05 -3.93
C GLU A 32 -1.92 13.22 -2.83
N ILE A 33 -2.58 13.00 -1.69
CA ILE A 33 -2.05 12.16 -0.60
C ILE A 33 -1.92 10.71 -1.06
N ILE A 34 -2.94 10.18 -1.75
CA ILE A 34 -2.90 8.81 -2.26
C ILE A 34 -1.86 8.66 -3.35
N GLU A 35 -1.81 9.58 -4.32
CA GLU A 35 -0.78 9.56 -5.36
C GLU A 35 0.64 9.57 -4.76
N GLN A 36 0.88 10.38 -3.73
CA GLN A 36 2.17 10.38 -3.03
C GLN A 36 2.47 9.01 -2.39
N LYS A 37 1.48 8.37 -1.78
CA LYS A 37 1.63 7.04 -1.19
C LYS A 37 1.83 5.95 -2.24
N GLU A 38 1.16 6.02 -3.38
CA GLU A 38 1.41 5.14 -4.53
C GLU A 38 2.86 5.24 -5.00
N GLN A 39 3.34 6.46 -5.20
CA GLN A 39 4.72 6.69 -5.62
C GLN A 39 5.73 6.17 -4.60
N LEU A 40 5.45 6.30 -3.30
CA LEU A 40 6.31 5.73 -2.25
C LEU A 40 6.31 4.20 -2.26
N SER A 41 5.15 3.57 -2.49
CA SER A 41 5.03 2.12 -2.60
C SER A 41 5.75 1.57 -3.84
N LEU A 42 5.62 2.22 -4.99
CA LEU A 42 6.31 1.85 -6.23
C LEU A 42 7.84 1.93 -6.12
N ASN A 43 8.34 2.89 -5.34
CA ASN A 43 9.77 3.12 -5.13
C ASN A 43 10.31 2.46 -3.85
N LYS A 44 9.58 1.50 -3.28
CA LYS A 44 9.95 0.88 -2.01
C LYS A 44 11.25 0.09 -2.13
N ASP A 45 12.17 0.34 -1.21
CA ASP A 45 13.44 -0.37 -1.12
C ASP A 45 13.31 -1.68 -0.32
N TYR A 46 13.49 -2.80 -1.00
CA TYR A 46 13.50 -4.13 -0.41
C TYR A 46 14.91 -4.68 -0.13
N SER A 47 15.97 -3.87 -0.24
CA SER A 47 17.36 -4.28 -0.01
C SER A 47 17.59 -4.91 1.37
N THR A 48 16.79 -4.53 2.36
CA THR A 48 16.85 -5.08 3.73
C THR A 48 16.33 -6.52 3.85
N LEU A 49 15.60 -7.04 2.85
CA LEU A 49 15.09 -8.41 2.85
C LEU A 49 16.16 -9.45 2.51
N GLY A 50 17.26 -9.02 1.90
CA GLY A 50 18.38 -9.86 1.46
C GLY A 50 18.54 -9.89 -0.06
N ASP A 51 19.06 -11.00 -0.58
CA ASP A 51 19.32 -11.16 -2.02
C ASP A 51 18.04 -11.57 -2.76
N LEU A 52 17.67 -10.83 -3.81
CA LEU A 52 16.62 -11.24 -4.73
C LEU A 52 17.10 -12.45 -5.53
N ILE A 53 16.38 -13.57 -5.45
CA ILE A 53 16.75 -14.82 -6.11
C ILE A 53 16.05 -14.96 -7.46
N TYR A 54 14.73 -14.75 -7.49
CA TYR A 54 13.89 -14.77 -8.69
C TYR A 54 12.53 -14.14 -8.42
N THR A 55 11.75 -13.99 -9.47
CA THR A 55 10.36 -13.50 -9.44
C THR A 55 9.41 -14.61 -9.88
N ILE A 56 8.23 -14.68 -9.26
CA ILE A 56 7.12 -15.55 -9.65
C ILE A 56 6.02 -14.67 -10.22
N ASP A 57 5.78 -14.75 -11.52
CA ASP A 57 4.75 -13.97 -12.20
C ASP A 57 3.38 -14.64 -12.11
N PHE A 58 2.34 -13.80 -12.02
CA PHE A 58 0.94 -14.19 -12.06
C PHE A 58 0.30 -13.66 -13.33
N GLN A 59 -0.06 -14.57 -14.23
CA GLN A 59 -0.60 -14.23 -15.54
C GLN A 59 -1.88 -15.01 -15.79
N VAL A 60 -2.89 -14.34 -16.35
CA VAL A 60 -4.18 -14.93 -16.67
C VAL A 60 -4.34 -14.99 -18.19
N LYS A 61 -4.61 -16.17 -18.74
CA LYS A 61 -4.87 -16.35 -20.17
C LYS A 61 -6.11 -15.56 -20.59
N THR A 62 -6.04 -14.87 -21.72
CA THR A 62 -7.14 -14.10 -22.27
C THR A 62 -7.21 -14.22 -23.79
N ASP A 63 -8.43 -14.16 -24.33
CA ASP A 63 -8.66 -14.06 -25.78
C ASP A 63 -8.60 -12.62 -26.28
N ASN A 64 -8.47 -11.63 -25.39
CA ASN A 64 -8.36 -10.21 -25.73
C ASN A 64 -6.95 -9.84 -26.22
N VAL A 65 -6.58 -10.37 -27.38
CA VAL A 65 -5.24 -10.15 -27.97
C VAL A 65 -5.02 -8.73 -28.49
N ASN A 66 -6.06 -7.89 -28.53
CA ASN A 66 -5.92 -6.48 -28.91
C ASN A 66 -5.28 -5.66 -27.79
N ASP A 67 -5.62 -5.97 -26.54
CA ASP A 67 -5.05 -5.29 -25.37
C ASP A 67 -3.86 -6.06 -24.78
N TYR A 68 -3.78 -7.37 -25.06
CA TYR A 68 -2.74 -8.28 -24.56
C TYR A 68 -2.16 -9.14 -25.69
N GLU A 69 -1.19 -8.59 -26.42
CA GLU A 69 -0.64 -9.20 -27.66
C GLU A 69 -0.12 -10.65 -27.46
N ASP A 70 0.36 -10.98 -26.27
CA ASP A 70 0.86 -12.31 -25.91
C ASP A 70 -0.23 -13.27 -25.38
N GLY A 71 -1.48 -12.80 -25.26
CA GLY A 71 -2.61 -13.55 -24.74
C GLY A 71 -2.63 -13.65 -23.21
N PHE A 72 -1.90 -12.78 -22.49
CA PHE A 72 -1.85 -12.78 -21.04
C PHE A 72 -2.13 -11.41 -20.42
N ILE A 73 -3.05 -11.41 -19.46
CA ILE A 73 -3.19 -10.31 -18.50
C ILE A 73 -2.07 -10.50 -17.47
N PRO A 74 -1.19 -9.51 -17.22
CA PRO A 74 0.00 -9.70 -16.38
C PRO A 74 -0.27 -9.51 -14.88
N TRP A 75 -1.50 -9.81 -14.45
CA TRP A 75 -1.93 -9.77 -13.05
C TRP A 75 -3.15 -10.65 -12.83
N ILE A 76 -3.45 -10.94 -11.56
CA ILE A 76 -4.65 -11.66 -11.12
C ILE A 76 -5.33 -10.95 -9.95
N GLN A 77 -6.67 -10.95 -9.91
CA GLN A 77 -7.45 -10.30 -8.85
C GLN A 77 -7.35 -11.05 -7.50
N LEU A 78 -7.09 -10.32 -6.42
CA LEU A 78 -6.95 -10.85 -5.06
C LEU A 78 -8.27 -11.08 -4.32
N GLU A 79 -9.31 -10.27 -4.55
CA GLU A 79 -10.59 -10.41 -3.86
C GLU A 79 -11.28 -11.72 -4.26
N LYS A 80 -11.37 -11.99 -5.56
CA LYS A 80 -12.09 -13.15 -6.11
C LYS A 80 -11.20 -13.93 -7.09
N PRO A 81 -10.10 -14.54 -6.63
CA PRO A 81 -9.14 -15.20 -7.51
C PRO A 81 -9.76 -16.38 -8.28
N GLU A 82 -10.86 -16.95 -7.78
CA GLU A 82 -11.61 -18.03 -8.42
C GLU A 82 -12.17 -17.66 -9.79
N ALA A 83 -12.44 -16.37 -10.04
CA ALA A 83 -12.95 -15.90 -11.33
C ALA A 83 -11.92 -16.12 -12.45
N ASP A 84 -10.63 -16.02 -12.12
CA ASP A 84 -9.52 -16.11 -13.07
C ASP A 84 -8.76 -17.45 -12.96
N MET A 85 -9.04 -18.25 -11.92
CA MET A 85 -8.26 -19.44 -11.57
C MET A 85 -8.16 -20.47 -12.70
N ALA A 86 -9.25 -20.65 -13.46
CA ALA A 86 -9.26 -21.58 -14.60
C ALA A 86 -8.26 -21.18 -15.71
N ASN A 87 -7.94 -19.89 -15.79
CA ASN A 87 -7.07 -19.30 -16.80
C ASN A 87 -5.68 -18.92 -16.26
N LEU A 88 -5.42 -19.13 -14.96
CA LEU A 88 -4.12 -18.87 -14.34
C LEU A 88 -3.03 -19.73 -15.02
N HIS A 89 -2.03 -19.06 -15.57
CA HIS A 89 -0.92 -19.71 -16.27
C HIS A 89 -0.14 -20.61 -15.32
N ASN A 90 0.05 -21.89 -15.71
CA ASN A 90 0.78 -22.89 -14.94
C ASN A 90 0.39 -22.93 -13.45
N LYS A 91 -0.93 -22.86 -13.16
CA LYS A 91 -1.45 -22.80 -11.80
C LYS A 91 -0.97 -23.93 -10.88
N ASP A 92 -0.78 -25.12 -11.44
CA ASP A 92 -0.38 -26.35 -10.74
C ASP A 92 1.15 -26.57 -10.67
N GLU A 93 1.95 -25.72 -11.32
CA GLU A 93 3.40 -25.81 -11.27
C GLU A 93 3.91 -25.41 -9.88
N ILE A 94 4.81 -26.23 -9.32
CA ILE A 94 5.52 -25.89 -8.08
C ILE A 94 6.55 -24.81 -8.40
N VAL A 95 6.31 -23.60 -7.92
CA VAL A 95 7.17 -22.42 -8.14
C VAL A 95 8.12 -22.16 -6.99
N LEU A 96 7.91 -22.81 -5.85
CA LEU A 96 8.68 -22.58 -4.64
C LEU A 96 8.85 -23.87 -3.84
N ASN A 97 10.05 -24.46 -3.85
CA ASN A 97 10.33 -25.76 -3.22
C ASN A 97 10.60 -25.69 -1.70
N ASN A 98 10.38 -24.54 -1.07
CA ASN A 98 10.59 -24.35 0.36
C ASN A 98 9.48 -25.02 1.18
N SER A 99 9.82 -25.52 2.38
CA SER A 99 8.82 -26.07 3.30
C SER A 99 8.15 -25.03 4.19
N SER A 100 8.76 -23.85 4.32
CA SER A 100 8.27 -22.72 5.09
C SER A 100 8.80 -21.42 4.48
N VAL A 101 7.92 -20.45 4.30
CA VAL A 101 8.26 -19.11 3.78
C VAL A 101 7.48 -18.04 4.53
N GLU A 102 8.10 -16.87 4.69
CA GLU A 102 7.42 -15.68 5.20
C GLU A 102 6.96 -14.81 4.04
N ILE A 103 5.73 -14.34 4.09
CA ILE A 103 5.16 -13.41 3.12
C ILE A 103 5.04 -12.05 3.78
N LEU A 104 5.48 -11.01 3.08
CA LEU A 104 5.38 -9.60 3.43
C LEU A 104 4.26 -8.96 2.61
N ILE A 105 3.22 -8.50 3.29
CA ILE A 105 2.21 -7.60 2.74
C ILE A 105 2.52 -6.20 3.27
N ASP A 106 2.70 -5.24 2.37
CA ASP A 106 2.99 -3.85 2.72
C ASP A 106 2.14 -2.84 1.95
N TYR A 107 1.36 -3.29 0.99
CA TYR A 107 0.45 -2.47 0.22
C TYR A 107 -1.01 -2.89 0.46
N PRO A 108 -1.96 -1.95 0.59
CA PRO A 108 -1.79 -0.51 0.75
C PRO A 108 -1.76 -0.16 2.25
N LEU A 109 -0.67 -0.51 2.94
CA LEU A 109 -0.57 -0.42 4.40
C LEU A 109 0.37 0.70 4.84
N ASN A 110 0.11 1.29 6.00
CA ASN A 110 1.10 2.13 6.69
C ASN A 110 2.06 1.30 7.55
N LYS A 111 1.62 0.12 8.00
CA LYS A 111 2.39 -0.82 8.81
C LYS A 111 2.38 -2.17 8.12
N GLU A 112 3.57 -2.65 7.77
CA GLU A 112 3.72 -3.95 7.11
C GLU A 112 3.16 -5.10 7.95
N TYR A 113 2.66 -6.11 7.25
CA TYR A 113 2.14 -7.33 7.82
C TYR A 113 2.94 -8.52 7.29
N LYS A 114 3.35 -9.40 8.21
CA LYS A 114 4.08 -10.63 7.88
C LYS A 114 3.35 -11.83 8.42
N PHE A 115 3.32 -12.89 7.62
CA PHE A 115 2.80 -14.20 8.02
C PHE A 115 3.63 -15.31 7.40
N THR A 116 3.54 -16.51 7.96
CA THR A 116 4.28 -17.68 7.49
C THR A 116 3.30 -18.73 6.98
N ILE A 117 3.64 -19.33 5.84
CA ILE A 117 2.95 -20.50 5.30
C ILE A 117 3.93 -21.67 5.22
N THR A 118 3.39 -22.88 5.33
CA THR A 118 4.18 -24.11 5.26
C THR A 118 3.62 -25.07 4.22
N SER A 119 4.50 -25.89 3.64
CA SER A 119 4.14 -26.95 2.71
C SER A 119 5.12 -28.12 2.84
N GLU A 120 4.63 -29.34 2.63
CA GLU A 120 5.50 -30.53 2.58
C GLU A 120 6.18 -30.70 1.21
N LYS A 121 5.58 -30.19 0.13
CA LYS A 121 6.00 -30.45 -1.26
C LYS A 121 6.39 -29.19 -2.03
N GLY A 122 6.53 -28.06 -1.34
CA GLY A 122 6.62 -26.74 -1.97
C GLY A 122 5.24 -26.17 -2.32
N PHE A 123 5.23 -25.00 -2.96
CA PHE A 123 4.01 -24.24 -3.24
C PHE A 123 3.78 -24.13 -4.73
N THR A 124 2.55 -24.40 -5.16
CA THR A 124 2.09 -24.05 -6.50
C THR A 124 1.67 -22.58 -6.58
N ARG A 125 1.52 -22.03 -7.79
CA ARG A 125 0.99 -20.67 -7.97
C ARG A 125 -0.40 -20.52 -7.36
N GLU A 126 -1.27 -21.49 -7.59
CA GLU A 126 -2.62 -21.53 -7.01
C GLU A 126 -2.59 -21.51 -5.47
N GLN A 127 -1.71 -22.31 -4.85
CA GLN A 127 -1.57 -22.34 -3.40
C GLN A 127 -1.09 -21.01 -2.81
N LEU A 128 -0.12 -20.36 -3.47
CA LEU A 128 0.34 -19.02 -3.07
C LEU A 128 -0.78 -18.00 -3.18
N LEU A 129 -1.49 -17.97 -4.32
CA LEU A 129 -2.59 -17.03 -4.56
C LEU A 129 -3.71 -17.17 -3.52
N HIS A 130 -4.17 -18.39 -3.24
CA HIS A 130 -5.19 -18.61 -2.22
C HIS A 130 -4.73 -18.19 -0.82
N ALA A 131 -3.48 -18.50 -0.46
CA ALA A 131 -2.95 -18.11 0.83
C ALA A 131 -2.90 -16.57 0.97
N ILE A 132 -2.46 -15.87 -0.07
CA ILE A 132 -2.38 -14.41 -0.11
C ILE A 132 -3.77 -13.79 -0.08
N SER A 133 -4.68 -14.21 -0.96
CA SER A 133 -6.07 -13.72 -1.02
C SER A 133 -6.79 -13.89 0.32
N LYS A 134 -6.71 -15.09 0.92
CA LYS A 134 -7.27 -15.36 2.25
C LYS A 134 -6.70 -14.41 3.30
N GLN A 135 -5.41 -14.12 3.21
CA GLN A 135 -4.73 -13.30 4.20
C GLN A 135 -5.06 -11.81 4.05
N TYR A 136 -5.33 -11.33 2.82
CA TYR A 136 -5.88 -10.00 2.60
C TYR A 136 -7.27 -9.83 3.24
N TYR A 137 -8.15 -10.82 3.12
CA TYR A 137 -9.43 -10.78 3.81
C TYR A 137 -9.29 -10.68 5.34
N ILE A 138 -8.44 -11.52 5.93
CA ILE A 138 -8.16 -11.47 7.37
C ILE A 138 -7.58 -10.11 7.75
N LEU A 139 -6.64 -9.59 6.96
CA LEU A 139 -5.99 -8.31 7.22
C LEU A 139 -7.00 -7.14 7.22
N TYR A 140 -7.90 -7.08 6.23
CA TYR A 140 -8.92 -6.03 6.13
C TYR A 140 -9.98 -6.16 7.23
N GLU A 141 -10.37 -7.38 7.61
CA GLU A 141 -11.26 -7.62 8.75
C GLU A 141 -10.61 -7.16 10.07
N GLU A 142 -9.35 -7.52 10.30
CA GLU A 142 -8.60 -7.09 11.49
C GLU A 142 -8.42 -5.57 11.55
N GLU A 143 -8.16 -4.92 10.40
CA GLU A 143 -8.12 -3.46 10.33
C GLU A 143 -9.46 -2.86 10.75
N GLU A 144 -10.56 -3.30 10.14
CA GLU A 144 -11.88 -2.75 10.42
C GLU A 144 -12.28 -2.99 11.89
N ASN A 145 -11.97 -4.16 12.45
CA ASN A 145 -12.25 -4.46 13.86
C ASN A 145 -11.43 -3.62 14.85
N SER A 146 -10.23 -3.18 14.47
CA SER A 146 -9.32 -2.44 15.34
C SER A 146 -9.35 -0.92 15.15
N ALA A 147 -9.87 -0.43 14.02
CA ALA A 147 -9.87 0.99 13.71
C ALA A 147 -10.94 1.79 14.47
N SER A 148 -10.56 2.97 14.94
CA SER A 148 -11.48 3.99 15.46
C SER A 148 -12.00 4.88 14.33
N VAL A 149 -11.14 5.22 13.37
CA VAL A 149 -11.50 5.83 12.09
C VAL A 149 -12.00 4.72 11.17
N LYS A 150 -13.31 4.70 10.94
CA LYS A 150 -13.97 3.64 10.17
C LYS A 150 -13.83 3.85 8.66
N THR A 151 -13.86 2.75 7.92
CA THR A 151 -13.95 2.80 6.46
C THR A 151 -15.26 3.50 6.07
N VAL A 152 -15.16 4.52 5.23
CA VAL A 152 -16.32 5.19 4.64
C VAL A 152 -16.92 4.24 3.61
N PRO A 153 -18.18 3.81 3.79
CA PRO A 153 -18.87 2.96 2.83
C PRO A 153 -18.88 3.58 1.44
N LEU A 154 -18.75 2.75 0.40
CA LEU A 154 -18.61 3.19 -0.99
C LEU A 154 -19.68 4.22 -1.40
N GLU A 155 -20.92 3.97 -1.04
CA GLU A 155 -22.07 4.83 -1.36
C GLU A 155 -22.06 6.19 -0.64
N LYS A 156 -21.18 6.37 0.34
CA LYS A 156 -21.00 7.61 1.10
C LYS A 156 -19.73 8.36 0.73
N ARG A 157 -18.92 7.84 -0.19
CA ARG A 157 -17.69 8.51 -0.65
C ARG A 157 -18.07 9.63 -1.61
N THR A 158 -17.69 10.87 -1.29
CA THR A 158 -18.13 12.05 -2.04
C THR A 158 -17.02 12.70 -2.86
N THR A 159 -15.76 12.50 -2.49
CA THR A 159 -14.60 13.18 -3.11
C THR A 159 -13.82 12.28 -4.07
N MET A 160 -13.80 10.98 -3.80
CA MET A 160 -12.99 9.98 -4.52
C MET A 160 -13.63 8.61 -4.36
N TYR A 161 -13.44 7.73 -5.36
CA TYR A 161 -13.96 6.36 -5.31
C TYR A 161 -13.19 5.49 -4.31
N ASN A 162 -11.89 5.70 -4.23
CA ASN A 162 -10.95 5.10 -3.27
C ASN A 162 -11.41 5.26 -1.81
N ARG A 163 -11.07 4.29 -0.95
CA ARG A 163 -11.40 4.33 0.48
C ARG A 163 -10.52 5.34 1.24
N ASN A 164 -11.04 5.87 2.34
CA ASN A 164 -10.23 6.64 3.27
C ASN A 164 -9.20 5.76 3.98
N GLU A 165 -8.18 6.43 4.52
CA GLU A 165 -7.26 5.82 5.47
C GLU A 165 -7.95 5.55 6.81
N THR A 166 -7.66 4.38 7.39
CA THR A 166 -8.08 3.99 8.73
C THR A 166 -6.89 3.99 9.69
N ASP A 167 -7.16 4.07 11.00
CA ASP A 167 -6.13 4.10 12.05
C ASP A 167 -6.01 2.75 12.80
N GLY A 168 -6.44 1.67 12.15
CA GLY A 168 -6.41 0.33 12.72
C GLY A 168 -5.00 -0.25 12.82
N LYS A 169 -4.99 -1.57 12.99
CA LYS A 169 -3.78 -2.35 13.21
C LYS A 169 -2.71 -2.12 12.13
N TYR A 170 -3.12 -1.95 10.87
CA TYR A 170 -2.28 -1.84 9.69
C TYR A 170 -2.29 -0.44 9.06
N GLY A 171 -3.34 0.33 9.29
CA GLY A 171 -3.52 1.66 8.70
C GLY A 171 -3.68 1.58 7.20
N ILE A 172 -4.74 0.89 6.75
CA ILE A 172 -5.01 0.68 5.32
C ILE A 172 -5.49 1.98 4.70
N TRP A 173 -5.04 2.29 3.49
CA TRP A 173 -5.39 3.50 2.75
C TRP A 173 -5.71 3.21 1.28
N GLY A 174 -6.38 4.14 0.59
CA GLY A 174 -6.52 4.12 -0.86
C GLY A 174 -7.52 3.11 -1.41
N HIS A 175 -7.33 1.82 -1.19
CA HIS A 175 -7.97 0.79 -2.01
C HIS A 175 -8.75 -0.24 -1.21
N ASP A 176 -9.93 -0.57 -1.71
CA ASP A 176 -10.63 -1.78 -1.27
C ASP A 176 -9.93 -3.01 -1.85
N ILE A 177 -10.14 -4.20 -1.27
CA ILE A 177 -9.52 -5.43 -1.79
C ILE A 177 -9.91 -5.66 -3.26
N ALA A 178 -11.11 -5.25 -3.66
CA ALA A 178 -11.64 -5.38 -5.01
C ALA A 178 -10.84 -4.60 -6.06
N ASP A 179 -10.04 -3.62 -5.65
CA ASP A 179 -9.17 -2.86 -6.54
C ASP A 179 -7.80 -3.57 -6.71
N LEU A 180 -7.44 -4.48 -5.79
CA LEU A 180 -6.08 -5.02 -5.71
C LEU A 180 -5.84 -6.21 -6.64
N VAL A 181 -4.78 -6.13 -7.43
CA VAL A 181 -4.29 -7.24 -8.25
C VAL A 181 -2.86 -7.63 -7.85
N LEU A 182 -2.53 -8.91 -8.00
CA LEU A 182 -1.17 -9.45 -7.81
C LEU A 182 -0.54 -9.64 -9.19
N SER A 183 0.55 -8.91 -9.47
CA SER A 183 1.31 -9.09 -10.72
C SER A 183 2.44 -10.10 -10.54
N SER A 184 3.19 -10.00 -9.43
CA SER A 184 4.29 -10.93 -9.16
C SER A 184 4.64 -11.04 -7.68
N ILE A 185 5.48 -12.03 -7.36
CA ILE A 185 6.12 -12.20 -6.05
C ILE A 185 7.63 -12.15 -6.24
N LEU A 186 8.28 -11.25 -5.50
CA LEU A 186 9.74 -11.18 -5.42
C LEU A 186 10.23 -12.14 -4.33
N VAL A 187 11.06 -13.10 -4.72
CA VAL A 187 11.58 -14.14 -3.81
C VAL A 187 12.96 -13.75 -3.31
N TYR A 188 13.04 -13.38 -2.04
CA TYR A 188 14.29 -13.01 -1.36
C TYR A 188 14.85 -14.16 -0.53
N ARG A 189 16.18 -14.22 -0.44
CA ARG A 189 16.91 -14.97 0.58
C ARG A 189 17.54 -13.99 1.56
N SER A 190 17.08 -14.02 2.81
CA SER A 190 17.67 -13.19 3.86
C SER A 190 19.06 -13.67 4.27
N ASN A 191 19.79 -12.81 4.98
CA ASN A 191 21.13 -13.10 5.51
C ASN A 191 21.18 -14.29 6.48
N ASN A 192 20.05 -14.65 7.10
CA ASN A 192 19.93 -15.84 7.97
C ASN A 192 19.39 -17.08 7.24
N GLY A 193 19.30 -17.04 5.91
CA GLY A 193 18.89 -18.17 5.09
C GLY A 193 17.37 -18.37 4.96
N LYS A 194 16.54 -17.49 5.52
CA LYS A 194 15.07 -17.54 5.40
C LYS A 194 14.64 -17.08 4.00
N THR A 195 13.58 -17.70 3.48
CA THR A 195 12.93 -17.22 2.25
C THR A 195 11.80 -16.25 2.61
N ILE A 196 11.86 -15.06 2.04
CA ILE A 196 10.89 -13.98 2.22
C ILE A 196 10.28 -13.66 0.87
N LEU A 197 8.95 -13.58 0.82
CA LEU A 197 8.17 -13.25 -0.36
C LEU A 197 7.63 -11.84 -0.21
N ALA A 198 8.07 -10.91 -1.05
CA ALA A 198 7.48 -9.57 -1.14
C ALA A 198 6.51 -9.53 -2.32
N LEU A 199 5.30 -9.02 -2.09
CA LEU A 199 4.24 -9.00 -3.10
C LEU A 199 4.34 -7.75 -3.97
N GLN A 200 4.21 -7.90 -5.29
CA GLN A 200 3.99 -6.77 -6.20
C GLN A 200 2.49 -6.64 -6.43
N ILE A 201 1.89 -5.68 -5.73
CA ILE A 201 0.45 -5.43 -5.70
C ILE A 201 0.18 -4.11 -6.38
N GLU A 202 -0.85 -4.10 -7.22
CA GLU A 202 -1.25 -2.95 -8.03
C GLU A 202 -2.75 -2.69 -7.83
N SER A 203 -3.19 -1.49 -8.20
CA SER A 203 -4.58 -1.00 -8.10
C SER A 203 -4.96 -0.13 -9.29
#